data_AF-A0A2H1V530-F1
#
_entry.id   AF-A0A2H1V530-F1
#
_cell.length_a   1.000
_cell.length_b   1.000
_cell.length_c   1.000
_cell.angle_alpha   90.00
_cell.angle_beta   90.00
_cell.angle_gamma   90.00
#
_symmetry.space_group_name_H-M   'P 1'
#
loop_
_entity.id
_entity.type
_entity.pdbx_description
1 polymer ?
#
loop_
_entity_poly.entity_id
_entity_poly.type
_entity_poly.pdbx_seq_one_letter_code
_entity_poly.pdbx_strand_id
1 'polypeptide(L)'
;MTEVQLQEFKLEPDSELRFEVESKNEKVVLEVKSGYAELFGTELVKAKPYEFHTGAKVAVFTWHGCTVELRGKTEVSYVAKETPMVVYLNVHAALEQQRVAAEQESTRGPVTMVVGPGDVGKSTLTRILLNYAVRMGRRPIYVDLDVGQGHISVPGTIGALLVERPASIEEGFSQQAPLVYHFGHSSPGENLELYNTIVGRLAEVIAERCENNKKASTSGVIINTCGWIKGDGYKVLSHAAQAFEVDVILVLDNERLYNELKRDMPKFVKVVYLPKSGGVVERSSTQRAEARDARIREYFYGKRTPYYPHSFDVKFNDLKIYKVGAPSLPDSCMPLGMRAADALTKLVQVWPTAALQHRLLAVSFAAGPDDDVLHSNLAGFVCVTAVDMDRQTLTILSPQPRPLPATVLLLSELQYMDNH
;
A
#
# COMPACT_ATOMS: atom_id res chain seq x y z
N MET A 1 -15.63 -19.87 32.08
CA MET A 1 -14.22 -19.83 31.64
C MET A 1 -14.17 -20.59 30.34
N THR A 2 -14.11 -19.88 29.22
CA THR A 2 -13.99 -20.50 27.90
C THR A 2 -12.65 -21.22 27.84
N GLU A 3 -12.68 -22.51 27.57
CA GLU A 3 -11.48 -23.35 27.46
C GLU A 3 -10.61 -22.79 26.32
N VAL A 4 -9.43 -22.27 26.65
CA VAL A 4 -8.52 -21.69 25.65
C VAL A 4 -7.98 -22.85 24.84
N GLN A 5 -8.45 -23.00 23.60
CA GLN A 5 -7.98 -24.04 22.69
C GLN A 5 -6.49 -23.80 22.41
N LEU A 6 -5.65 -24.75 22.82
CA LEU A 6 -4.22 -24.74 22.61
C LEU A 6 -3.87 -25.81 21.58
N GLN A 7 -3.22 -25.40 20.50
CA GLN A 7 -2.83 -26.27 19.40
C GLN A 7 -1.33 -26.14 19.17
N GLU A 8 -0.61 -27.27 19.19
CA GLU A 8 0.82 -27.31 18.87
C GLU A 8 1.01 -27.88 17.46
N PHE A 9 1.84 -27.20 16.66
CA PHE A 9 2.19 -27.59 15.31
C PHE A 9 3.69 -27.79 15.20
N LYS A 10 4.11 -28.99 14.79
CA LYS A 10 5.47 -29.26 14.37
C LYS A 10 5.57 -29.10 12.86
N LEU A 11 6.39 -28.15 12.42
CA LEU A 11 6.65 -27.87 11.02
C LEU A 11 7.99 -28.47 10.63
N GLU A 12 7.99 -29.25 9.56
CA GLU A 12 9.21 -29.74 8.91
C GLU A 12 9.85 -28.61 8.08
N PRO A 13 11.12 -28.73 7.67
CA PRO A 13 11.72 -27.79 6.73
C PRO A 13 10.86 -27.57 5.48
N ASP A 14 10.86 -26.34 4.97
CA ASP A 14 10.14 -25.89 3.78
C ASP A 14 8.60 -25.97 3.84
N SER A 15 8.05 -26.00 5.06
CA SER A 15 6.60 -25.98 5.30
C SER A 15 6.12 -24.70 5.98
N GLU A 16 4.82 -24.40 5.85
CA GLU A 16 4.18 -23.29 6.55
C GLU A 16 2.90 -23.70 7.27
N LEU A 17 2.69 -23.15 8.46
CA LEU A 17 1.41 -23.16 9.16
C LEU A 17 0.55 -22.03 8.63
N ARG A 18 -0.58 -22.38 8.04
CA ARG A 18 -1.62 -21.43 7.62
C ARG A 18 -2.73 -21.42 8.63
N PHE A 19 -3.15 -20.24 9.06
CA PHE A 19 -4.33 -20.10 9.90
C PHE A 19 -5.07 -18.79 9.64
N GLU A 20 -6.35 -18.81 10.01
CA GLU A 20 -7.27 -17.71 9.81
C GLU A 20 -8.01 -17.38 11.10
N VAL A 21 -8.26 -16.08 11.30
CA VAL A 21 -9.06 -15.56 12.39
C VAL A 21 -10.24 -14.80 11.77
N GLU A 22 -11.45 -15.33 11.82
CA GLU A 22 -12.66 -14.74 11.22
C GLU A 22 -13.73 -14.41 12.26
N SER A 23 -13.77 -15.13 13.38
CA SER A 23 -14.73 -14.86 14.46
C SER A 23 -14.54 -13.44 14.99
N LYS A 24 -15.64 -12.70 15.11
CA LYS A 24 -15.64 -11.31 15.60
C LYS A 24 -15.13 -11.25 17.03
N ASN A 25 -14.25 -10.28 17.30
CA ASN A 25 -13.66 -10.02 18.61
C ASN A 25 -12.82 -11.17 19.18
N GLU A 26 -12.46 -12.16 18.36
CA GLU A 26 -11.52 -13.20 18.74
C GLU A 26 -10.08 -12.75 18.49
N LYS A 27 -9.16 -13.35 19.25
CA LYS A 27 -7.73 -13.23 19.03
C LYS A 27 -7.05 -14.58 19.12
N VAL A 28 -6.03 -14.75 18.28
CA VAL A 28 -5.14 -15.91 18.31
C VAL A 28 -3.75 -15.43 18.65
N VAL A 29 -3.15 -16.05 19.67
CA VAL A 29 -1.77 -15.80 20.06
C VAL A 29 -0.89 -16.90 19.50
N LEU A 30 0.14 -16.51 18.78
CA LEU A 30 1.15 -17.40 18.21
C LEU A 30 2.47 -17.26 18.95
N GLU A 31 3.11 -18.39 19.26
CA GLU A 31 4.44 -18.40 19.87
C GLU A 31 5.33 -19.49 19.24
N VAL A 32 6.56 -19.14 18.88
CA VAL A 32 7.56 -20.12 18.43
C VAL A 32 8.23 -20.75 19.65
N LYS A 33 8.03 -22.06 19.84
CA LYS A 33 8.56 -22.84 20.97
C LYS A 33 9.97 -23.36 20.70
N SER A 34 10.25 -23.76 19.47
CA SER A 34 11.57 -24.28 19.06
C SER A 34 11.83 -24.03 17.58
N GLY A 35 13.09 -24.08 17.16
CA GLY A 35 13.51 -23.83 15.78
C GLY A 35 13.41 -22.37 15.34
N TYR A 36 13.36 -22.15 14.04
CA TYR A 36 13.30 -20.82 13.41
C TYR A 36 12.08 -20.74 12.50
N ALA A 37 11.36 -19.63 12.54
CA ALA A 37 10.21 -19.40 11.69
C ALA A 37 10.16 -17.93 11.24
N GLU A 38 9.49 -17.67 10.14
CA GLU A 38 9.26 -16.33 9.61
C GLU A 38 7.82 -16.14 9.16
N LEU A 39 7.34 -14.90 9.24
CA LEU A 39 6.06 -14.47 8.70
C LEU A 39 6.34 -13.44 7.62
N PHE A 40 6.07 -13.82 6.37
CA PHE A 40 6.32 -13.01 5.18
C PHE A 40 7.73 -12.38 5.14
N GLY A 41 8.73 -13.17 5.50
CA GLY A 41 10.15 -12.79 5.51
C GLY A 41 10.66 -12.11 6.78
N THR A 42 9.79 -11.75 7.74
CA THR A 42 10.20 -11.27 9.07
C THR A 42 10.41 -12.46 10.00
N GLU A 43 11.59 -12.56 10.60
CA GLU A 43 11.92 -13.61 11.56
C GLU A 43 11.11 -13.49 12.87
N LEU A 44 10.58 -14.61 13.34
CA LEU A 44 9.85 -14.70 14.60
C LEU A 44 10.81 -15.02 15.75
N VAL A 45 10.81 -14.17 16.77
CA VAL A 45 11.57 -14.38 18.01
C VAL A 45 10.96 -15.53 18.83
N LYS A 46 11.81 -16.48 19.24
CA LYS A 46 11.45 -17.59 20.14
C LYS A 46 10.84 -17.09 21.44
N ALA A 47 9.80 -17.76 21.93
CA ALA A 47 9.08 -17.46 23.16
C ALA A 47 8.43 -16.05 23.23
N LYS A 48 8.41 -15.29 22.12
CA LYS A 48 7.68 -14.03 22.03
C LYS A 48 6.25 -14.31 21.55
N PRO A 49 5.21 -13.86 22.27
CA PRO A 49 3.84 -13.96 21.81
C PRO A 49 3.55 -12.91 20.73
N TYR A 50 2.84 -13.31 19.68
CA TYR A 50 2.32 -12.44 18.62
C TYR A 50 0.80 -12.57 18.57
N GLU A 51 0.10 -11.44 18.66
CA GLU A 51 -1.37 -11.42 18.65
C GLU A 51 -1.91 -11.14 17.24
N PHE A 52 -2.86 -11.95 16.79
CA PHE A 52 -3.60 -11.79 15.55
C PHE A 52 -5.09 -11.66 15.85
N HIS A 53 -5.74 -10.69 15.23
CA HIS A 53 -7.15 -10.35 15.46
C HIS A 53 -8.03 -10.79 14.27
N THR A 54 -9.35 -10.68 14.44
CA THR A 54 -10.34 -10.87 13.38
C THR A 54 -9.91 -10.24 12.04
N GLY A 55 -10.03 -11.02 10.97
CA GLY A 55 -9.60 -10.69 9.60
C GLY A 55 -8.18 -11.16 9.28
N ALA A 56 -7.40 -11.63 10.25
CA ALA A 56 -6.03 -12.09 9.99
C ALA A 56 -6.02 -13.38 9.17
N LYS A 57 -5.24 -13.36 8.08
CA LYS A 57 -4.88 -14.53 7.27
C LYS A 57 -3.36 -14.66 7.33
N VAL A 58 -2.86 -15.72 7.95
CA VAL A 58 -1.45 -15.82 8.34
C VAL A 58 -0.82 -17.08 7.79
N ALA A 59 0.43 -16.97 7.32
CA ALA A 59 1.28 -18.10 6.98
C ALA A 59 2.63 -17.95 7.70
N VAL A 60 2.93 -18.87 8.62
CA VAL A 60 4.22 -18.95 9.32
C VAL A 60 5.05 -20.05 8.69
N PHE A 61 6.12 -19.65 8.03
CA PHE A 61 6.99 -20.53 7.23
C PHE A 61 8.29 -20.84 7.99
N THR A 62 8.91 -21.99 7.71
CA THR A 62 10.24 -22.34 8.22
C THR A 62 11.15 -22.96 7.17
N TRP A 63 12.40 -22.50 7.10
CA TRP A 63 13.46 -23.10 6.27
C TRP A 63 14.15 -24.31 6.93
N HIS A 64 14.03 -24.46 8.26
CA HIS A 64 14.85 -25.41 9.04
C HIS A 64 14.03 -26.33 9.94
N GLY A 65 12.71 -26.13 9.98
CA GLY A 65 11.82 -26.78 10.94
C GLY A 65 11.66 -25.96 12.22
N CYS A 66 10.45 -26.01 12.79
CA CYS A 66 10.12 -25.34 14.04
C CYS A 66 8.90 -25.96 14.71
N THR A 67 8.73 -25.66 16.00
CA THR A 67 7.46 -25.92 16.71
C THR A 67 6.79 -24.59 17.02
N VAL A 68 5.53 -24.45 16.61
CA VAL A 68 4.70 -23.28 16.82
C VAL A 68 3.48 -23.66 17.65
N GLU A 69 3.14 -22.84 18.63
CA GLU A 69 1.93 -22.98 19.44
C GLU A 69 0.94 -21.88 19.07
N LEU A 70 -0.32 -22.25 18.87
CA LEU A 70 -1.46 -21.34 18.74
C LEU A 70 -2.34 -21.44 19.98
N ARG A 71 -2.75 -20.29 20.52
CA ARG A 71 -3.71 -20.17 21.62
C ARG A 71 -4.88 -19.30 21.17
N GLY A 72 -6.09 -19.84 21.25
CA GLY A 72 -7.31 -19.15 20.82
C GLY A 72 -8.01 -19.90 19.68
N LYS A 73 -9.17 -19.39 19.28
CA LYS A 73 -10.02 -20.03 18.29
C LYS A 73 -9.59 -19.63 16.87
N THR A 74 -9.28 -20.61 16.04
CA THR A 74 -9.02 -20.46 14.60
C THR A 74 -10.16 -21.11 13.81
N GLU A 75 -10.61 -20.48 12.73
CA GLU A 75 -11.58 -21.09 11.81
C GLU A 75 -10.95 -22.20 11.00
N VAL A 76 -9.73 -21.95 10.53
CA VAL A 76 -8.93 -22.89 9.76
C VAL A 76 -7.50 -22.80 10.28
N SER A 77 -6.88 -23.96 10.55
CA SER A 77 -5.45 -24.09 10.85
C SER A 77 -4.92 -25.39 10.24
N TYR A 78 -3.89 -25.31 9.39
CA TYR A 78 -3.28 -26.49 8.77
C TYR A 78 -1.84 -26.23 8.32
N VAL A 79 -1.04 -27.29 8.21
CA VAL A 79 0.34 -27.22 7.70
C VAL A 79 0.34 -27.51 6.20
N ALA A 80 0.86 -26.57 5.41
CA ALA A 80 1.08 -26.70 3.98
C ALA A 80 2.55 -27.03 3.69
N LYS A 81 2.79 -28.08 2.91
CA LYS A 81 4.14 -28.48 2.47
C LYS A 81 4.50 -27.95 1.08
N GLU A 82 3.50 -27.64 0.26
CA GLU A 82 3.69 -27.06 -1.06
C GLU A 82 3.57 -25.55 -0.98
N THR A 83 4.70 -24.86 -1.12
CA THR A 83 4.79 -23.40 -1.06
C THR A 83 5.68 -22.88 -2.19
N PRO A 84 5.41 -21.67 -2.71
CA PRO A 84 6.29 -21.02 -3.69
C PRO A 84 7.51 -20.34 -3.05
N MET A 85 7.82 -20.57 -1.77
CA MET A 85 8.84 -19.83 -1.02
C MET A 85 10.24 -19.98 -1.61
N VAL A 86 10.61 -21.17 -2.10
CA VAL A 86 11.88 -21.38 -2.81
C VAL A 86 11.97 -20.52 -4.08
N VAL A 87 10.86 -20.37 -4.81
CA VAL A 87 10.82 -19.51 -5.99
C VAL A 87 11.02 -18.04 -5.60
N TYR A 88 10.39 -17.60 -4.52
CA TYR A 88 10.56 -16.23 -4.01
C TYR A 88 11.98 -15.96 -3.51
N LEU A 89 12.61 -16.95 -2.85
CA LEU A 89 14.00 -16.87 -2.44
C LEU A 89 14.94 -16.78 -3.65
N ASN A 90 14.70 -17.57 -4.71
CA ASN A 90 15.49 -17.52 -5.95
C ASN A 90 15.37 -16.16 -6.64
N VAL A 91 14.16 -15.57 -6.68
CA VAL A 91 13.95 -14.20 -7.17
C VAL A 91 14.75 -13.22 -6.33
N HIS A 92 14.67 -13.28 -5.00
CA HIS A 92 15.45 -12.43 -4.12
C HIS A 92 16.96 -12.55 -4.36
N ALA A 93 17.48 -13.78 -4.48
CA ALA A 93 18.89 -14.04 -4.76
C ALA A 93 19.34 -13.43 -6.10
N ALA A 94 18.52 -13.54 -7.14
CA ALA A 94 18.80 -12.93 -8.45
C ALA A 94 18.77 -11.39 -8.42
N LEU A 95 17.86 -10.80 -7.62
CA LEU A 95 17.85 -9.35 -7.37
C LEU A 95 19.08 -8.92 -6.57
N GLU A 96 19.50 -9.71 -5.59
CA GLU A 96 20.68 -9.41 -4.79
C GLU A 96 21.97 -9.43 -5.63
N GLN A 97 22.11 -10.37 -6.56
CA GLN A 97 23.22 -10.35 -7.52
C GLN A 97 23.26 -9.05 -8.34
N GLN A 98 22.10 -8.54 -8.76
CA GLN A 98 22.00 -7.26 -9.47
C GLN A 98 22.39 -6.09 -8.55
N ARG A 99 22.01 -6.11 -7.27
CA ARG A 99 22.45 -5.08 -6.30
C ARG A 99 23.95 -5.11 -6.06
N VAL A 100 24.55 -6.29 -5.96
CA VAL A 100 26.01 -6.47 -5.80
C VAL A 100 26.74 -5.91 -7.01
N ALA A 101 26.30 -6.24 -8.23
CA ALA A 101 26.86 -5.67 -9.46
C ALA A 101 26.71 -4.15 -9.50
N ALA A 102 25.52 -3.63 -9.18
CA ALA A 102 25.26 -2.20 -9.14
C ALA A 102 26.16 -1.44 -8.15
N GLU A 103 26.41 -2.04 -6.98
CA GLU A 103 27.32 -1.48 -5.98
C GLU A 103 28.78 -1.46 -6.46
N GLN A 104 29.23 -2.51 -7.14
CA GLN A 104 30.58 -2.61 -7.71
C GLN A 104 30.79 -1.63 -8.86
N GLU A 105 29.80 -1.50 -9.73
CA GLU A 105 29.85 -0.63 -10.93
C GLU A 105 29.42 0.81 -10.61
N SER A 106 28.99 1.09 -9.38
CA SER A 106 28.39 2.38 -8.97
C SER A 106 27.23 2.82 -9.85
N THR A 107 26.37 1.87 -10.22
CA THR A 107 25.10 2.09 -10.94
C THR A 107 23.90 1.92 -9.98
N ARG A 108 22.68 2.12 -10.49
CA ARG A 108 21.45 1.90 -9.71
C ARG A 108 21.17 0.40 -9.54
N GLY A 109 20.57 0.03 -8.41
CA GLY A 109 20.05 -1.30 -8.16
C GLY A 109 18.77 -1.58 -8.99
N PRO A 110 18.27 -2.83 -8.96
CA PRO A 110 17.16 -3.24 -9.81
C PRO A 110 15.83 -2.57 -9.39
N VAL A 111 15.09 -2.07 -10.37
CA VAL A 111 13.70 -1.65 -10.22
C VAL A 111 12.79 -2.82 -10.60
N THR A 112 12.07 -3.35 -9.62
CA THR A 112 11.24 -4.55 -9.75
C THR A 112 9.77 -4.23 -9.56
N MET A 113 8.92 -4.57 -10.53
CA MET A 113 7.47 -4.38 -10.46
C MET A 113 6.73 -5.71 -10.32
N VAL A 114 5.78 -5.78 -9.39
CA VAL A 114 4.97 -6.97 -9.10
C VAL A 114 3.55 -6.77 -9.63
N VAL A 115 3.14 -7.57 -10.61
CA VAL A 115 1.85 -7.46 -11.32
C VAL A 115 1.06 -8.75 -11.30
N GLY A 116 -0.25 -8.65 -11.53
CA GLY A 116 -1.19 -9.78 -11.51
C GLY A 116 -2.59 -9.36 -11.05
N PRO A 117 -3.61 -10.22 -11.24
CA PRO A 117 -4.98 -9.89 -10.89
C PRO A 117 -5.18 -9.73 -9.38
N GLY A 118 -6.42 -9.43 -8.95
CA GLY A 118 -6.79 -9.48 -7.54
C GLY A 118 -6.49 -10.86 -6.93
N ASP A 119 -6.14 -10.88 -5.64
CA ASP A 119 -6.02 -12.11 -4.83
C ASP A 119 -5.04 -13.17 -5.36
N VAL A 120 -3.87 -12.73 -5.81
CA VAL A 120 -2.73 -13.61 -6.18
C VAL A 120 -1.52 -13.49 -5.23
N GLY A 121 -1.62 -12.66 -4.19
CA GLY A 121 -0.55 -12.51 -3.19
C GLY A 121 0.52 -11.47 -3.52
N LYS A 122 0.25 -10.50 -4.40
CA LYS A 122 1.21 -9.45 -4.79
C LYS A 122 1.83 -8.72 -3.59
N SER A 123 0.99 -8.16 -2.71
CA SER A 123 1.45 -7.44 -1.52
C SER A 123 2.27 -8.33 -0.57
N THR A 124 1.93 -9.62 -0.49
CA THR A 124 2.67 -10.60 0.31
C THR A 124 4.06 -10.86 -0.28
N LEU A 125 4.15 -11.08 -1.59
CA LEU A 125 5.43 -11.24 -2.28
C LEU A 125 6.29 -9.98 -2.13
N THR A 126 5.71 -8.80 -2.34
CA THR A 126 6.41 -7.53 -2.16
C THR A 126 6.98 -7.40 -0.76
N ARG A 127 6.19 -7.74 0.28
CA ARG A 127 6.65 -7.74 1.68
C ARG A 127 7.81 -8.72 1.91
N ILE A 128 7.74 -9.94 1.38
CA ILE A 128 8.81 -10.95 1.49
C ILE A 128 10.11 -10.42 0.87
N LEU A 129 10.05 -9.92 -0.37
CA LEU A 129 11.24 -9.44 -1.10
C LEU A 129 11.89 -8.24 -0.41
N LEU A 130 11.09 -7.31 0.12
CA LEU A 130 11.57 -6.17 0.91
C LEU A 130 12.23 -6.62 2.20
N ASN A 131 11.59 -7.53 2.94
CA ASN A 131 12.13 -8.09 4.19
C ASN A 131 13.46 -8.82 3.97
N TYR A 132 13.56 -9.65 2.93
CA TYR A 132 14.80 -10.35 2.58
C TYR A 132 15.90 -9.37 2.18
N ALA A 133 15.59 -8.34 1.38
CA ALA A 133 16.56 -7.30 1.04
C ALA A 133 17.14 -6.61 2.28
N VAL A 134 16.30 -6.26 3.25
CA VAL A 134 16.76 -5.62 4.48
C VAL A 134 17.53 -6.56 5.39
N ARG A 135 17.17 -7.85 5.45
CA ARG A 135 17.97 -8.88 6.14
C ARG A 135 19.38 -9.00 5.57
N MET A 136 19.55 -8.72 4.27
CA MET A 136 20.85 -8.62 3.58
C MET A 136 21.53 -7.25 3.74
N GLY A 137 21.03 -6.36 4.61
CA GLY A 137 21.62 -5.04 4.88
C GLY A 137 21.32 -3.97 3.82
N ARG A 138 20.47 -4.28 2.83
CA ARG A 138 19.99 -3.34 1.82
C ARG A 138 18.93 -2.40 2.41
N ARG A 139 18.64 -1.31 1.69
CA ARG A 139 17.60 -0.32 2.02
C ARG A 139 16.76 0.00 0.78
N PRO A 140 15.95 -0.96 0.29
CA PRO A 140 15.16 -0.75 -0.92
C PRO A 140 14.06 0.28 -0.69
N ILE A 141 13.64 0.94 -1.76
CA ILE A 141 12.44 1.78 -1.76
C ILE A 141 11.24 0.90 -2.08
N TYR A 142 10.25 0.86 -1.19
CA TYR A 142 8.95 0.26 -1.46
C TYR A 142 8.04 1.31 -2.08
N VAL A 143 7.47 0.99 -3.24
CA VAL A 143 6.46 1.80 -3.93
C VAL A 143 5.14 1.04 -3.92
N ASP A 144 4.05 1.73 -3.59
CA ASP A 144 2.71 1.17 -3.61
C ASP A 144 1.80 2.01 -4.50
N LEU A 145 1.40 1.40 -5.63
CA LEU A 145 0.52 2.01 -6.63
C LEU A 145 -0.92 1.51 -6.50
N ASP A 146 -1.23 0.67 -5.50
CA ASP A 146 -2.60 0.20 -5.25
C ASP A 146 -3.41 1.23 -4.44
N VAL A 147 -4.15 2.08 -5.14
CA VAL A 147 -5.05 3.07 -4.51
C VAL A 147 -6.24 2.44 -3.79
N GLY A 148 -6.56 1.17 -4.04
CA GLY A 148 -7.71 0.50 -3.44
C GLY A 148 -7.39 -0.20 -2.13
N GLN A 149 -6.20 -0.81 -2.03
CA GLN A 149 -5.77 -1.66 -0.90
C GLN A 149 -4.31 -1.41 -0.48
N GLY A 150 -3.73 -0.26 -0.82
CA GLY A 150 -2.36 0.09 -0.48
C GLY A 150 -2.08 0.10 1.02
N HIS A 151 -0.83 -0.14 1.39
CA HIS A 151 -0.37 -0.34 2.77
C HIS A 151 0.49 0.79 3.31
N ILE A 152 0.76 1.84 2.52
CA ILE A 152 1.60 2.97 2.95
C ILE A 152 0.77 3.98 3.75
N SER A 153 -0.30 4.50 3.16
CA SER A 153 -1.17 5.49 3.81
C SER A 153 -2.63 5.02 3.84
N VAL A 154 -3.57 5.95 3.94
CA VAL A 154 -5.00 5.69 3.74
C VAL A 154 -5.27 5.26 2.29
N PRO A 155 -6.39 4.57 2.01
CA PRO A 155 -6.79 4.28 0.64
C PRO A 155 -6.94 5.55 -0.20
N GLY A 156 -6.91 5.43 -1.52
CA GLY A 156 -6.95 6.57 -2.44
C GLY A 156 -5.61 7.31 -2.53
N THR A 157 -4.52 6.65 -2.19
CA THR A 157 -3.17 7.23 -2.24
C THR A 157 -2.22 6.38 -3.05
N ILE A 158 -1.19 7.03 -3.58
CA ILE A 158 -0.02 6.41 -4.17
C ILE A 158 1.17 6.90 -3.35
N GLY A 159 2.11 6.01 -3.04
CA GLY A 159 3.24 6.43 -2.21
C GLY A 159 4.45 5.54 -2.26
N ALA A 160 5.47 5.97 -1.52
CA ALA A 160 6.71 5.23 -1.34
C ALA A 160 7.31 5.41 0.05
N LEU A 161 8.06 4.42 0.49
CA LEU A 161 8.82 4.45 1.74
C LEU A 161 10.17 3.77 1.60
N LEU A 162 11.17 4.27 2.32
CA LEU A 162 12.48 3.64 2.40
C LEU A 162 12.41 2.54 3.46
N VAL A 163 12.63 1.28 3.07
CA VAL A 163 12.60 0.17 4.02
C VAL A 163 13.98 -0.04 4.61
N GLU A 164 14.15 0.30 5.89
CA GLU A 164 15.43 0.15 6.59
C GLU A 164 15.47 -0.99 7.60
N ARG A 165 14.31 -1.53 7.98
CA ARG A 165 14.16 -2.63 8.93
C ARG A 165 13.06 -3.59 8.45
N PRO A 166 13.14 -4.89 8.78
CA PRO A 166 12.06 -5.82 8.49
C PRO A 166 10.72 -5.31 9.06
N ALA A 167 9.64 -5.60 8.36
CA ALA A 167 8.29 -5.26 8.80
C ALA A 167 8.02 -5.85 10.18
N SER A 168 7.50 -5.05 11.10
CA SER A 168 6.88 -5.54 12.33
C SER A 168 5.77 -6.51 11.98
N ILE A 169 5.66 -7.60 12.73
CA ILE A 169 4.56 -8.57 12.57
C ILE A 169 3.21 -7.88 12.74
N GLU A 170 3.14 -6.97 13.70
CA GLU A 170 1.90 -6.32 14.13
C GLU A 170 1.63 -5.05 13.34
N GLU A 171 2.65 -4.20 13.14
CA GLU A 171 2.51 -2.84 12.59
C GLU A 171 3.00 -2.71 11.13
N GLY A 172 3.59 -3.75 10.55
CA GLY A 172 4.13 -3.70 9.19
C GLY A 172 5.42 -2.87 9.08
N PHE A 173 5.66 -2.26 7.92
CA PHE A 173 6.82 -1.39 7.70
C PHE A 173 6.67 -0.07 8.45
N SER A 174 7.80 0.45 8.94
CA SER A 174 7.84 1.76 9.59
C SER A 174 7.39 2.86 8.63
N GLN A 175 6.40 3.64 9.04
CA GLN A 175 5.87 4.77 8.27
C GLN A 175 6.59 6.08 8.66
N GLN A 176 7.90 6.03 8.84
CA GLN A 176 8.69 7.24 9.09
C GLN A 176 8.90 8.00 7.77
N ALA A 177 8.34 9.21 7.69
CA ALA A 177 8.43 10.11 6.54
C ALA A 177 8.11 9.43 5.17
N PRO A 178 6.91 8.81 5.01
CA PRO A 178 6.50 8.28 3.73
C PRO A 178 6.26 9.42 2.73
N LEU A 179 6.56 9.16 1.46
CA LEU A 179 6.17 10.04 0.36
C LEU A 179 4.78 9.60 -0.10
N VAL A 180 3.78 10.47 0.01
CA VAL A 180 2.38 10.13 -0.29
C VAL A 180 1.76 11.22 -1.14
N TYR A 181 1.05 10.79 -2.19
CA TYR A 181 0.29 11.64 -3.10
C TYR A 181 -1.19 11.29 -3.05
N HIS A 182 -2.03 12.31 -3.18
CA HIS A 182 -3.49 12.17 -3.19
C HIS A 182 -3.98 11.78 -4.58
N PHE A 183 -4.64 10.62 -4.68
CA PHE A 183 -5.44 10.27 -5.85
C PHE A 183 -6.94 10.43 -5.58
N GLY A 184 -7.39 10.13 -4.37
CA GLY A 184 -8.76 10.40 -3.90
C GLY A 184 -9.81 9.37 -4.27
N HIS A 185 -9.47 8.33 -5.03
CA HIS A 185 -10.41 7.27 -5.42
C HIS A 185 -9.87 5.86 -5.14
N SER A 186 -10.74 4.88 -4.94
CA SER A 186 -10.33 3.48 -4.69
C SER A 186 -9.98 2.68 -5.95
N SER A 187 -10.09 3.26 -7.15
CA SER A 187 -9.82 2.59 -8.42
C SER A 187 -9.14 3.56 -9.39
N PRO A 188 -8.04 3.16 -10.06
CA PRO A 188 -7.39 4.00 -11.08
C PRO A 188 -8.33 4.42 -12.21
N GLY A 189 -9.35 3.61 -12.52
CA GLY A 189 -10.28 3.86 -13.61
C GLY A 189 -11.17 5.09 -13.42
N GLU A 190 -11.26 5.65 -12.22
CA GLU A 190 -12.00 6.89 -11.96
C GLU A 190 -11.34 8.11 -12.62
N ASN A 191 -10.00 8.11 -12.73
CA ASN A 191 -9.26 9.19 -13.38
C ASN A 191 -7.86 8.71 -13.81
N LEU A 192 -7.78 8.13 -15.02
CA LEU A 192 -6.53 7.58 -15.56
C LEU A 192 -5.44 8.64 -15.74
N GLU A 193 -5.81 9.85 -16.16
CA GLU A 193 -4.87 10.94 -16.40
C GLU A 193 -4.20 11.38 -15.09
N LEU A 194 -5.00 11.60 -14.05
CA LEU A 194 -4.48 11.92 -12.72
C LEU A 194 -3.62 10.79 -12.16
N TYR A 195 -4.06 9.53 -12.29
CA TYR A 195 -3.30 8.39 -11.81
C TYR A 195 -1.91 8.34 -12.46
N ASN A 196 -1.85 8.47 -13.80
CA ASN A 196 -0.60 8.45 -14.55
C ASN A 196 0.30 9.64 -14.23
N THR A 197 -0.29 10.82 -14.02
CA THR A 197 0.42 12.04 -13.60
C THR A 197 1.13 11.82 -12.26
N ILE A 198 0.40 11.30 -11.25
CA ILE A 198 0.96 11.02 -9.92
C ILE A 198 2.03 9.93 -9.97
N VAL A 199 1.81 8.86 -10.76
CA VAL A 199 2.79 7.79 -10.95
C VAL A 199 4.09 8.32 -11.56
N GLY A 200 3.98 9.16 -12.60
CA GLY A 200 5.13 9.82 -13.22
C GLY A 200 5.90 10.68 -12.22
N ARG A 201 5.18 11.52 -11.46
CA ARG A 201 5.78 12.35 -10.42
C ARG A 201 6.51 11.55 -9.35
N LEU A 202 5.88 10.47 -8.88
CA LEU A 202 6.49 9.61 -7.87
C LEU A 202 7.78 8.98 -8.39
N ALA A 203 7.80 8.55 -9.66
CA ALA A 203 9.00 8.00 -10.28
C ALA A 203 10.13 9.03 -10.38
N GLU A 204 9.86 10.26 -10.79
CA GLU A 204 10.83 11.37 -10.83
C GLU A 204 11.45 11.62 -9.44
N VAL A 205 10.62 11.75 -8.41
CA VAL A 205 11.10 12.02 -7.04
C VAL A 205 11.92 10.85 -6.48
N ILE A 206 11.58 9.62 -6.86
CA ILE A 206 12.37 8.45 -6.47
C ILE A 206 13.71 8.42 -7.19
N ALA A 207 13.77 8.78 -8.47
CA ALA A 207 15.02 8.92 -9.21
C ALA A 207 15.93 9.96 -8.56
N GLU A 208 15.42 11.15 -8.26
CA GLU A 208 16.15 12.22 -7.55
C GLU A 208 16.64 11.75 -6.15
N ARG A 209 15.79 11.00 -5.42
CA ARG A 209 16.19 10.44 -4.12
C ARG A 209 17.30 9.41 -4.25
N CYS A 210 17.30 8.60 -5.30
CA CYS A 210 18.35 7.63 -5.59
C CYS A 210 19.67 8.32 -5.94
N GLU A 211 19.65 9.40 -6.73
CA GLU A 211 20.84 10.21 -7.04
C GLU A 211 21.51 10.74 -5.77
N ASN A 212 20.71 11.16 -4.79
CA ASN A 212 21.20 11.72 -3.53
C ASN A 212 21.47 10.69 -2.42
N ASN A 213 21.13 9.42 -2.63
CA ASN A 213 21.32 8.36 -1.64
C ASN A 213 21.83 7.07 -2.29
N LYS A 214 23.16 6.94 -2.36
CA LYS A 214 23.83 5.78 -2.95
C LYS A 214 23.33 4.44 -2.39
N LYS A 215 23.07 4.37 -1.07
CA LYS A 215 22.62 3.13 -0.42
C LYS A 215 21.20 2.75 -0.83
N ALA A 216 20.29 3.73 -0.95
CA ALA A 216 18.95 3.48 -1.47
C ALA A 216 19.00 3.12 -2.96
N SER A 217 19.81 3.84 -3.74
CA SER A 217 19.99 3.62 -5.18
C SER A 217 20.45 2.20 -5.50
N THR A 218 21.55 1.74 -4.91
CA THR A 218 22.06 0.37 -5.15
C THR A 218 21.16 -0.71 -4.57
N SER A 219 20.28 -0.38 -3.62
CA SER A 219 19.30 -1.32 -3.07
C SER A 219 18.10 -1.55 -3.99
N GLY A 220 17.86 -0.63 -4.92
CA GLY A 220 16.78 -0.72 -5.90
C GLY A 220 15.39 -0.42 -5.33
N VAL A 221 14.38 -0.67 -6.15
CA VAL A 221 12.98 -0.32 -5.90
C VAL A 221 12.11 -1.56 -6.07
N ILE A 222 11.12 -1.77 -5.19
CA ILE A 222 10.11 -2.81 -5.34
C ILE A 222 8.72 -2.16 -5.38
N ILE A 223 7.99 -2.39 -6.46
CA ILE A 223 6.74 -1.73 -6.79
C ILE A 223 5.58 -2.74 -6.69
N ASN A 224 4.62 -2.47 -5.80
CA ASN A 224 3.33 -3.16 -5.74
C ASN A 224 2.30 -2.43 -6.61
N THR A 225 1.48 -3.17 -7.37
CA THR A 225 0.44 -2.61 -8.24
C THR A 225 -0.96 -3.05 -7.83
N CYS A 226 -1.98 -2.34 -8.32
CA CYS A 226 -3.38 -2.79 -8.19
C CYS A 226 -3.67 -4.06 -9.03
N GLY A 227 -4.83 -4.68 -8.79
CA GLY A 227 -5.28 -5.90 -9.47
C GLY A 227 -5.93 -5.71 -10.84
N TRP A 228 -5.93 -4.50 -11.41
CA TRP A 228 -6.59 -4.21 -12.68
C TRP A 228 -5.65 -4.42 -13.86
N ILE A 229 -5.78 -5.57 -14.53
CA ILE A 229 -4.81 -6.05 -15.53
C ILE A 229 -5.30 -6.03 -16.98
N LYS A 230 -6.57 -5.63 -17.22
CA LYS A 230 -7.22 -5.70 -18.55
C LYS A 230 -7.53 -4.30 -19.07
N GLY A 231 -7.51 -4.13 -20.38
CA GLY A 231 -7.91 -2.87 -21.03
C GLY A 231 -7.06 -1.71 -20.55
N ASP A 232 -7.68 -0.65 -20.02
CA ASP A 232 -6.96 0.50 -19.49
C ASP A 232 -6.09 0.14 -18.27
N GLY A 233 -6.43 -0.90 -17.51
CA GLY A 233 -5.57 -1.42 -16.45
C GLY A 233 -4.21 -1.90 -16.97
N TYR A 234 -4.17 -2.52 -18.15
CA TYR A 234 -2.91 -2.90 -18.81
C TYR A 234 -2.10 -1.67 -19.23
N LYS A 235 -2.76 -0.61 -19.71
CA LYS A 235 -2.10 0.65 -20.07
C LYS A 235 -1.50 1.32 -18.84
N VAL A 236 -2.19 1.30 -17.71
CA VAL A 236 -1.69 1.81 -16.43
C VAL A 236 -0.44 1.05 -15.96
N LEU A 237 -0.44 -0.29 -16.06
CA LEU A 237 0.74 -1.10 -15.75
C LEU A 237 1.91 -0.79 -16.69
N SER A 238 1.63 -0.57 -17.98
CA SER A 238 2.65 -0.23 -18.98
C SER A 238 3.23 1.15 -18.74
N HIS A 239 2.40 2.14 -18.40
CA HIS A 239 2.82 3.48 -18.00
C HIS A 239 3.71 3.44 -16.76
N ALA A 240 3.32 2.70 -15.72
CA ALA A 240 4.14 2.53 -14.53
C ALA A 240 5.50 1.87 -14.84
N ALA A 241 5.52 0.84 -15.69
CA ALA A 241 6.76 0.19 -16.11
C ALA A 241 7.73 1.16 -16.81
N GLN A 242 7.19 2.04 -17.66
CA GLN A 242 7.96 3.05 -18.39
C GLN A 242 8.44 4.17 -17.47
N ALA A 243 7.53 4.76 -16.67
CA ALA A 243 7.84 5.87 -15.77
C ALA A 243 8.93 5.50 -14.75
N PHE A 244 8.90 4.28 -14.21
CA PHE A 244 9.88 3.78 -13.25
C PHE A 244 11.14 3.17 -13.90
N GLU A 245 11.18 3.07 -15.23
CA GLU A 245 12.26 2.38 -15.96
C GLU A 245 12.53 0.98 -15.38
N VAL A 246 11.49 0.15 -15.31
CA VAL A 246 11.54 -1.16 -14.63
C VAL A 246 12.51 -2.12 -15.32
N ASP A 247 13.37 -2.77 -14.54
CA ASP A 247 14.29 -3.80 -15.03
C ASP A 247 13.68 -5.22 -14.99
N VAL A 248 12.81 -5.47 -14.00
CA VAL A 248 12.22 -6.79 -13.74
C VAL A 248 10.72 -6.68 -13.49
N ILE A 249 9.91 -7.45 -14.21
CA ILE A 249 8.46 -7.57 -13.97
C ILE A 249 8.14 -8.99 -13.50
N LEU A 250 7.60 -9.11 -12.30
CA LEU A 250 7.14 -10.37 -11.71
C LEU A 250 5.63 -10.50 -11.91
N VAL A 251 5.21 -11.44 -12.75
CA VAL A 251 3.80 -11.68 -13.09
C VAL A 251 3.28 -12.86 -12.27
N LEU A 252 2.34 -12.61 -11.36
CA LEU A 252 1.74 -13.64 -10.51
C LEU A 252 0.48 -14.20 -11.15
N ASP A 253 0.48 -15.53 -11.35
CA ASP A 253 -0.71 -16.35 -11.66
C ASP A 253 -1.57 -15.81 -12.82
N ASN A 254 -0.92 -15.34 -13.90
CA ASN A 254 -1.61 -14.90 -15.11
C ASN A 254 -0.76 -15.05 -16.38
N GLU A 255 -0.94 -16.16 -17.10
CA GLU A 255 -0.17 -16.45 -18.33
C GLU A 255 -0.46 -15.47 -19.46
N ARG A 256 -1.71 -15.00 -19.58
CA ARG A 256 -2.08 -14.04 -20.62
C ARG A 256 -1.33 -12.72 -20.42
N LEU A 257 -1.38 -12.15 -19.22
CA LEU A 257 -0.65 -10.93 -18.87
C LEU A 257 0.86 -11.11 -19.05
N TYR A 258 1.41 -12.27 -18.67
CA TYR A 258 2.82 -12.59 -18.89
C TYR A 258 3.20 -12.51 -20.36
N ASN A 259 2.42 -13.15 -21.24
CA ASN A 259 2.70 -13.14 -22.68
C ASN A 259 2.50 -11.76 -23.31
N GLU A 260 1.50 -10.99 -22.87
CA GLU A 260 1.29 -9.60 -23.31
C GLU A 260 2.47 -8.72 -22.92
N LEU A 261 2.90 -8.73 -21.65
CA LEU A 261 4.06 -7.95 -21.17
C LEU A 261 5.37 -8.39 -21.83
N LYS A 262 5.59 -9.70 -22.00
CA LYS A 262 6.80 -10.21 -22.67
C LYS A 262 6.91 -9.78 -24.12
N ARG A 263 5.76 -9.61 -24.80
CA ARG A 263 5.69 -9.13 -26.19
C ARG A 263 5.93 -7.63 -26.28
N ASP A 264 5.31 -6.86 -25.39
CA ASP A 264 5.23 -5.40 -25.50
C ASP A 264 6.36 -4.66 -24.78
N MET A 265 7.00 -5.28 -23.77
CA MET A 265 8.12 -4.68 -23.05
C MET A 265 9.44 -4.75 -23.84
N PRO A 266 10.34 -3.76 -23.68
CA PRO A 266 11.67 -3.82 -24.26
C PRO A 266 12.41 -5.09 -23.88
N LYS A 267 13.26 -5.61 -24.78
CA LYS A 267 13.99 -6.88 -24.58
C LYS A 267 14.90 -6.92 -23.34
N PHE A 268 15.31 -5.76 -22.82
CA PHE A 268 16.14 -5.69 -21.61
C PHE A 268 15.32 -5.93 -20.33
N VAL A 269 13.99 -5.70 -20.36
CA VAL A 269 13.11 -5.90 -19.22
C VAL A 269 12.87 -7.40 -19.02
N LYS A 270 13.25 -7.92 -17.86
CA LYS A 270 13.08 -9.34 -17.51
C LYS A 270 11.67 -9.58 -17.02
N VAL A 271 10.83 -10.20 -17.84
CA VAL A 271 9.47 -10.62 -17.44
C VAL A 271 9.51 -12.06 -16.94
N VAL A 272 9.13 -12.27 -15.68
CA VAL A 272 9.18 -13.57 -14.98
C VAL A 272 7.79 -13.97 -14.51
N TYR A 273 7.36 -15.17 -14.88
CA TYR A 273 6.10 -15.75 -14.39
C TYR A 273 6.32 -16.44 -13.04
N LEU A 274 5.46 -16.17 -12.07
CA LEU A 274 5.48 -16.77 -10.74
C LEU A 274 4.12 -17.42 -10.40
N PRO A 275 4.11 -18.60 -9.77
CA PRO A 275 2.87 -19.19 -9.27
C PRO A 275 2.35 -18.41 -8.05
N LYS A 276 1.03 -18.36 -7.84
CA LYS A 276 0.48 -17.89 -6.56
C LYS A 276 0.68 -18.95 -5.47
N SER A 277 0.72 -18.51 -4.21
CA SER A 277 0.61 -19.43 -3.08
C SER A 277 -0.82 -19.97 -2.99
N GLY A 278 -0.97 -21.27 -2.73
CA GLY A 278 -2.26 -21.88 -2.43
C GLY A 278 -2.88 -21.39 -1.12
N GLY A 279 -2.17 -20.59 -0.32
CA GLY A 279 -2.68 -19.95 0.90
C GLY A 279 -3.28 -18.58 0.67
N VAL A 280 -3.33 -18.09 -0.58
CA VAL A 280 -3.98 -16.83 -0.89
C VAL A 280 -5.50 -17.03 -0.89
N VAL A 281 -6.20 -16.16 -0.16
CA VAL A 281 -7.65 -16.21 -0.02
C VAL A 281 -8.29 -15.13 -0.89
N GLU A 282 -9.37 -15.48 -1.58
CA GLU A 282 -10.18 -14.54 -2.34
C GLU A 282 -10.94 -13.60 -1.40
N ARG A 283 -11.01 -12.32 -1.76
CA ARG A 283 -11.64 -11.28 -0.95
C ARG A 283 -12.86 -10.70 -1.66
N SER A 284 -14.00 -10.76 -0.97
CA SER A 284 -15.22 -10.11 -1.40
C SER A 284 -15.09 -8.58 -1.43
N SER A 285 -15.99 -7.91 -2.16
CA SER A 285 -16.08 -6.45 -2.18
C SER A 285 -16.27 -5.86 -0.77
N THR A 286 -17.04 -6.53 0.08
CA THR A 286 -17.30 -6.12 1.47
C THR A 286 -16.04 -6.20 2.31
N GLN A 287 -15.29 -7.31 2.25
CA GLN A 287 -14.02 -7.46 2.98
C GLN A 287 -13.00 -6.40 2.56
N ARG A 288 -12.97 -6.02 1.28
CA ARG A 288 -12.12 -4.92 0.79
C ARG A 288 -12.55 -3.56 1.33
N ALA A 289 -13.86 -3.32 1.47
CA ALA A 289 -14.38 -2.10 2.07
C ALA A 289 -14.03 -2.03 3.56
N GLU A 290 -14.27 -3.10 4.31
CA GLU A 290 -13.91 -3.18 5.72
C GLU A 290 -12.39 -2.99 5.94
N ALA A 291 -11.55 -3.55 5.06
CA ALA A 291 -10.10 -3.33 5.12
C ALA A 291 -9.71 -1.87 4.85
N ARG A 292 -10.41 -1.16 3.96
CA ARG A 292 -10.20 0.28 3.74
C ARG A 292 -10.57 1.08 4.99
N ASP A 293 -11.72 0.78 5.58
CA ASP A 293 -12.19 1.46 6.80
C ASP A 293 -11.22 1.21 7.97
N ALA A 294 -10.76 -0.03 8.13
CA ALA A 294 -9.75 -0.39 9.12
C ALA A 294 -8.43 0.37 8.90
N ARG A 295 -8.01 0.57 7.64
CA ARG A 295 -6.81 1.32 7.32
C ARG A 295 -6.94 2.81 7.65
N ILE A 296 -8.11 3.40 7.39
CA ILE A 296 -8.38 4.80 7.77
C ILE A 296 -8.40 4.94 9.29
N ARG A 297 -9.06 4.00 10.00
CA ARG A 297 -9.04 3.95 11.46
C ARG A 297 -7.62 3.85 12.02
N GLU A 298 -6.80 2.95 11.47
CA GLU A 298 -5.40 2.77 11.87
C GLU A 298 -4.58 4.05 11.69
N TYR A 299 -4.85 4.84 10.65
CA TYR A 299 -4.18 6.12 10.44
C TYR A 299 -4.42 7.12 11.58
N PHE A 300 -5.67 7.23 12.08
CA PHE A 300 -6.01 8.18 13.14
C PHE A 300 -5.73 7.65 14.55
N TYR A 301 -5.98 6.37 14.79
CA TYR A 301 -6.01 5.77 16.13
C TYR A 301 -4.85 4.81 16.39
N GLY A 302 -3.99 4.58 15.40
CA GLY A 302 -2.95 3.56 15.48
C GLY A 302 -3.53 2.15 15.48
N LYS A 303 -2.66 1.17 15.72
CA LYS A 303 -3.02 -0.26 15.74
C LYS A 303 -2.78 -0.86 17.12
N ARG A 304 -1.55 -1.30 17.37
CA ARG A 304 -1.13 -1.77 18.70
C ARG A 304 -0.74 -0.59 19.58
N THR A 305 0.08 0.30 19.03
CA THR A 305 0.40 1.58 19.66
C THR A 305 -0.75 2.55 19.40
N PRO A 306 -1.52 2.96 20.42
CA PRO A 306 -2.65 3.85 20.22
C PRO A 306 -2.17 5.26 19.91
N TYR A 307 -2.83 5.91 18.96
CA TYR A 307 -2.73 7.34 18.71
C TYR A 307 -3.96 8.05 19.27
N TYR A 308 -3.79 9.32 19.62
CA TYR A 308 -4.83 10.13 20.25
C TYR A 308 -5.12 11.33 19.33
N PRO A 309 -6.01 11.16 18.33
CA PRO A 309 -6.33 12.24 17.41
C PRO A 309 -7.11 13.35 18.13
N HIS A 310 -7.13 14.53 17.52
CA HIS A 310 -7.79 15.72 18.03
C HIS A 310 -9.06 16.01 17.24
N SER A 311 -10.11 16.45 17.94
CA SER A 311 -11.34 16.94 17.34
C SER A 311 -11.53 18.43 17.65
N PHE A 312 -11.75 19.24 16.62
CA PHE A 312 -11.97 20.68 16.77
C PHE A 312 -12.72 21.28 15.58
N ASP A 313 -13.36 22.44 15.81
CA ASP A 313 -14.09 23.17 14.78
C ASP A 313 -13.19 24.11 13.99
N VAL A 314 -13.44 24.21 12.67
CA VAL A 314 -12.78 25.13 11.74
C VAL A 314 -13.85 25.85 10.90
N LYS A 315 -13.69 27.15 10.69
CA LYS A 315 -14.67 27.94 9.91
C LYS A 315 -14.53 27.66 8.43
N PHE A 316 -15.63 27.74 7.68
CA PHE A 316 -15.64 27.55 6.23
C PHE A 316 -14.65 28.49 5.51
N ASN A 317 -14.59 29.76 5.94
CA ASN A 317 -13.72 30.77 5.34
C ASN A 317 -12.23 30.53 5.57
N ASP A 318 -11.86 29.68 6.54
CA ASP A 318 -10.47 29.36 6.83
C ASP A 318 -9.98 28.18 5.96
N LEU A 319 -10.86 27.54 5.20
CA LEU A 319 -10.60 26.30 4.47
C LEU A 319 -10.48 26.53 2.96
N LYS A 320 -9.44 25.95 2.37
CA LYS A 320 -9.17 25.94 0.93
C LYS A 320 -9.41 24.54 0.36
N ILE A 321 -10.67 24.13 0.21
CA ILE A 321 -11.02 22.78 -0.26
C ILE A 321 -11.14 22.74 -1.78
N TYR A 322 -10.48 21.76 -2.40
CA TYR A 322 -10.50 21.52 -3.83
C TYR A 322 -10.75 20.05 -4.14
N LYS A 323 -11.36 19.78 -5.28
CA LYS A 323 -11.46 18.45 -5.89
C LYS A 323 -10.66 18.45 -7.18
N VAL A 324 -9.96 17.34 -7.45
CA VAL A 324 -9.28 17.14 -8.74
C VAL A 324 -10.26 16.53 -9.72
N GLY A 325 -10.32 17.10 -10.93
CA GLY A 325 -11.22 16.69 -11.99
C GLY A 325 -12.49 17.53 -12.02
N ALA A 326 -12.65 18.28 -13.11
CA ALA A 326 -13.89 18.96 -13.44
C ALA A 326 -14.88 18.00 -14.11
N PRO A 327 -16.20 18.24 -13.98
CA PRO A 327 -17.21 17.51 -14.74
C PRO A 327 -16.91 17.60 -16.24
N SER A 328 -17.19 16.52 -16.98
CA SER A 328 -17.03 16.53 -18.43
C SER A 328 -17.99 17.55 -19.06
N LEU A 329 -17.42 18.48 -19.83
CA LEU A 329 -18.18 19.37 -20.68
C LEU A 329 -18.42 18.69 -22.03
N PRO A 330 -19.59 18.87 -22.67
CA PRO A 330 -19.79 18.47 -24.05
C PRO A 330 -18.75 19.13 -24.96
N ASP A 331 -18.34 18.46 -26.04
CA ASP A 331 -17.33 18.97 -26.98
C ASP A 331 -17.70 20.36 -27.55
N SER A 332 -18.99 20.64 -27.71
CA SER A 332 -19.52 21.93 -28.15
C SER A 332 -19.32 23.08 -27.16
N CYS A 333 -19.00 22.77 -25.90
CA CYS A 333 -18.81 23.73 -24.80
C CYS A 333 -17.35 23.83 -24.35
N MET A 334 -16.40 23.15 -25.01
CA MET A 334 -14.98 23.25 -24.66
C MET A 334 -14.35 24.55 -25.20
N PRO A 335 -13.60 25.30 -24.37
CA PRO A 335 -12.83 26.45 -24.83
C PRO A 335 -11.80 26.06 -25.91
N LEU A 336 -11.55 26.96 -26.86
CA LEU A 336 -10.52 26.79 -27.89
C LEU A 336 -9.16 26.49 -27.24
N GLY A 337 -8.61 25.30 -27.54
CA GLY A 337 -7.29 24.86 -27.08
C GLY A 337 -7.29 23.95 -25.84
N MET A 338 -8.42 23.77 -25.15
CA MET A 338 -8.52 22.77 -24.08
C MET A 338 -8.81 21.37 -24.65
N ARG A 339 -8.06 20.37 -24.19
CA ARG A 339 -8.38 18.96 -24.42
C ARG A 339 -9.28 18.45 -23.30
N ALA A 340 -10.11 17.45 -23.59
CA ALA A 340 -10.95 16.80 -22.57
C ALA A 340 -10.11 16.26 -21.38
N ALA A 341 -8.87 15.84 -21.63
CA ALA A 341 -7.94 15.39 -20.59
C ALA A 341 -7.55 16.50 -19.60
N ASP A 342 -7.45 17.76 -20.05
CA ASP A 342 -7.10 18.90 -19.20
C ASP A 342 -8.20 19.18 -18.15
N ALA A 343 -9.45 18.79 -18.44
CA ALA A 343 -10.54 18.88 -17.47
C ALA A 343 -10.38 17.84 -16.34
N LEU A 344 -9.78 16.67 -16.61
CA LEU A 344 -9.63 15.59 -15.64
C LEU A 344 -8.61 15.90 -14.55
N THR A 345 -7.65 16.78 -14.80
CA THR A 345 -6.62 17.19 -13.83
C THR A 345 -6.85 18.58 -13.25
N LYS A 346 -7.91 19.28 -13.69
CA LYS A 346 -8.23 20.62 -13.20
C LYS A 346 -8.66 20.61 -11.73
N LEU A 347 -8.16 21.57 -10.95
CA LEU A 347 -8.64 21.84 -9.60
C LEU A 347 -9.97 22.61 -9.64
N VAL A 348 -10.96 22.09 -8.92
CA VAL A 348 -12.26 22.73 -8.75
C VAL A 348 -12.45 23.04 -7.28
N GLN A 349 -12.66 24.32 -6.95
CA GLN A 349 -12.94 24.74 -5.58
C GLN A 349 -14.26 24.13 -5.11
N VAL A 350 -14.25 23.60 -3.89
CA VAL A 350 -15.42 22.99 -3.24
C VAL A 350 -15.82 23.86 -2.06
N TRP A 351 -17.02 24.42 -2.13
CA TRP A 351 -17.59 25.11 -0.98
C TRP A 351 -18.14 24.08 0.03
N PRO A 352 -17.93 24.28 1.35
CA PRO A 352 -18.48 23.39 2.35
C PRO A 352 -20.00 23.26 2.28
N THR A 353 -20.48 22.03 2.29
CA THR A 353 -21.90 21.65 2.36
C THR A 353 -22.06 20.42 3.25
N ALA A 354 -23.29 20.05 3.61
CA ALA A 354 -23.59 18.84 4.37
C ALA A 354 -22.99 17.56 3.72
N ALA A 355 -22.77 17.56 2.40
CA ALA A 355 -22.17 16.42 1.68
C ALA A 355 -20.68 16.17 2.01
N LEU A 356 -20.01 17.11 2.69
CA LEU A 356 -18.65 16.90 3.19
C LEU A 356 -18.58 16.02 4.44
N GLN A 357 -19.71 15.78 5.11
CA GLN A 357 -19.72 14.93 6.29
C GLN A 357 -19.18 13.53 5.95
N HIS A 358 -18.31 13.03 6.83
CA HIS A 358 -17.60 11.76 6.73
C HIS A 358 -16.58 11.67 5.58
N ARG A 359 -16.26 12.77 4.89
CA ARG A 359 -15.22 12.78 3.85
C ARG A 359 -13.84 12.97 4.44
N LEU A 360 -12.86 12.31 3.83
CA LEU A 360 -11.46 12.60 4.06
C LEU A 360 -11.01 13.81 3.24
N LEU A 361 -10.20 14.67 3.86
CA LEU A 361 -9.50 15.76 3.21
C LEU A 361 -7.99 15.50 3.33
N ALA A 362 -7.31 15.41 2.19
CA ALA A 362 -5.85 15.32 2.15
C ALA A 362 -5.25 16.71 2.34
N VAL A 363 -4.35 16.85 3.30
CA VAL A 363 -3.66 18.11 3.59
C VAL A 363 -2.41 18.16 2.71
N SER A 364 -2.46 18.97 1.65
CA SER A 364 -1.33 19.16 0.74
C SER A 364 -0.28 20.08 1.36
N PHE A 365 0.99 19.92 0.93
CA PHE A 365 2.04 20.90 1.19
C PHE A 365 1.93 22.16 0.31
N ALA A 366 1.08 22.17 -0.72
CA ALA A 366 0.83 23.36 -1.53
C ALA A 366 0.10 24.47 -0.73
N ALA A 367 0.60 25.70 -0.79
CA ALA A 367 0.07 26.84 -0.04
C ALA A 367 -1.19 27.44 -0.69
N GLY A 368 -1.29 27.35 -2.02
CA GLY A 368 -2.40 27.87 -2.82
C GLY A 368 -2.75 26.98 -4.03
N PRO A 369 -3.90 27.26 -4.68
CA PRO A 369 -4.35 26.51 -5.86
C PRO A 369 -3.52 26.79 -7.12
N ASP A 370 -2.78 27.90 -7.15
CA ASP A 370 -1.88 28.29 -8.24
C ASP A 370 -0.50 27.62 -8.13
N ASP A 371 -0.21 26.96 -7.00
CA ASP A 371 0.97 26.12 -6.85
C ASP A 371 0.80 24.80 -7.62
N ASP A 372 1.86 24.00 -7.69
CA ASP A 372 1.82 22.69 -8.32
C ASP A 372 1.17 21.62 -7.42
N VAL A 373 -0.14 21.78 -7.15
CA VAL A 373 -0.89 20.97 -6.17
C VAL A 373 -0.90 19.48 -6.55
N LEU A 374 -1.02 19.15 -7.84
CA LEU A 374 -1.08 17.76 -8.30
C LEU A 374 0.24 17.00 -8.05
N HIS A 375 1.35 17.71 -8.13
CA HIS A 375 2.69 17.15 -7.92
C HIS A 375 3.23 17.40 -6.49
N SER A 376 2.41 18.01 -5.62
CA SER A 376 2.72 18.24 -4.22
C SER A 376 2.34 17.01 -3.38
N ASN A 377 3.28 16.56 -2.56
CA ASN A 377 3.02 15.50 -1.60
C ASN A 377 2.16 16.00 -0.42
N LEU A 378 1.73 15.06 0.41
CA LEU A 378 0.82 15.32 1.51
C LEU A 378 1.54 15.44 2.86
N ALA A 379 1.05 16.36 3.69
CA ALA A 379 1.37 16.41 5.11
C ALA A 379 0.59 15.34 5.90
N GLY A 380 -0.61 14.98 5.44
CA GLY A 380 -1.46 13.99 6.09
C GLY A 380 -2.91 14.08 5.63
N PHE A 381 -3.83 13.57 6.46
CA PHE A 381 -5.26 13.55 6.22
C PHE A 381 -6.02 14.01 7.47
N VAL A 382 -7.16 14.65 7.24
CA VAL A 382 -8.19 14.91 8.26
C VAL A 382 -9.53 14.34 7.82
N CYS A 383 -10.41 14.03 8.76
CA CYS A 383 -11.77 13.58 8.47
C CYS A 383 -12.79 14.63 8.93
N VAL A 384 -13.76 14.97 8.09
CA VAL A 384 -14.89 15.83 8.49
C VAL A 384 -15.91 14.97 9.23
N THR A 385 -16.08 15.16 10.54
CA THR A 385 -17.00 14.36 11.35
C THR A 385 -18.39 14.97 11.43
N ALA A 386 -18.50 16.30 11.39
CA ALA A 386 -19.76 17.03 11.38
C ALA A 386 -19.67 18.33 10.56
N VAL A 387 -20.81 18.79 10.07
CA VAL A 387 -20.96 20.04 9.31
C VAL A 387 -22.08 20.86 9.96
N ASP A 388 -21.76 22.06 10.45
CA ASP A 388 -22.73 23.02 10.97
C ASP A 388 -22.89 24.16 9.95
N MET A 389 -24.02 24.16 9.24
CA MET A 389 -24.33 25.14 8.20
C MET A 389 -24.74 26.50 8.78
N ASP A 390 -25.27 26.54 10.00
CA ASP A 390 -25.72 27.77 10.66
C ASP A 390 -24.52 28.55 11.19
N ARG A 391 -23.57 27.84 11.84
CA ARG A 391 -22.32 28.42 12.33
C ARG A 391 -21.24 28.54 11.26
N GLN A 392 -21.45 27.93 10.10
CA GLN A 392 -20.47 27.83 9.00
C GLN A 392 -19.13 27.23 9.47
N THR A 393 -19.21 26.09 10.16
CA THR A 393 -18.05 25.38 10.72
C THR A 393 -18.07 23.90 10.36
N LEU A 394 -16.88 23.33 10.14
CA LEU A 394 -16.65 21.89 10.08
C LEU A 394 -16.03 21.42 11.39
N THR A 395 -16.52 20.34 11.97
CA THR A 395 -15.80 19.60 13.01
C THR A 395 -14.88 18.60 12.31
N ILE A 396 -13.58 18.69 12.57
CA ILE A 396 -12.56 17.83 11.95
C ILE A 396 -11.86 16.94 12.97
N LEU A 397 -11.64 15.68 12.58
CA LEU A 397 -10.72 14.75 13.23
C LEU A 397 -9.35 14.89 12.58
N SER A 398 -8.34 15.21 13.38
CA SER A 398 -6.97 15.48 12.93
C SER A 398 -5.95 14.69 13.76
N PRO A 399 -4.91 14.09 13.15
CA PRO A 399 -3.81 13.48 13.91
C PRO A 399 -3.00 14.50 14.73
N GLN A 400 -3.10 15.80 14.40
CA GLN A 400 -2.38 16.90 15.03
C GLN A 400 -3.37 17.92 15.62
N PRO A 401 -3.02 18.59 16.74
CA PRO A 401 -3.87 19.61 17.31
C PRO A 401 -3.96 20.84 16.40
N ARG A 402 -4.91 21.73 16.69
CA ARG A 402 -5.04 23.04 16.03
C ARG A 402 -3.74 23.88 16.14
N PRO A 403 -3.45 24.77 15.18
CA PRO A 403 -4.26 25.08 14.00
C PRO A 403 -4.06 24.08 12.86
N LEU A 404 -5.09 23.91 12.02
CA LEU A 404 -4.92 23.22 10.74
C LEU A 404 -3.98 24.05 9.84
N PRO A 405 -3.06 23.44 9.09
CA PRO A 405 -2.22 24.17 8.14
C PRO A 405 -3.05 24.97 7.14
N ALA A 406 -2.65 26.22 6.86
CA ALA A 406 -3.34 27.12 5.92
C ALA A 406 -3.04 26.79 4.44
N THR A 407 -3.08 25.51 4.10
CA THR A 407 -2.71 24.92 2.80
C THR A 407 -3.94 24.45 2.02
N VAL A 408 -3.72 23.94 0.81
CA VAL A 408 -4.76 23.31 -0.01
C VAL A 408 -5.20 21.98 0.61
N LEU A 409 -6.52 21.80 0.73
CA LEU A 409 -7.15 20.55 1.15
C LEU A 409 -7.78 19.86 -0.06
N LEU A 410 -7.36 18.64 -0.37
CA LEU A 410 -7.92 17.87 -1.48
C LEU A 410 -9.01 16.91 -0.99
N LEU A 411 -10.21 17.04 -1.55
CA LEU A 411 -11.34 16.17 -1.24
C LEU A 411 -11.07 14.75 -1.76
N SER A 412 -11.26 13.76 -0.89
CA SER A 412 -11.29 12.34 -1.24
C SER A 412 -12.71 11.87 -1.46
N GLU A 413 -12.92 10.98 -2.44
CA GLU A 413 -14.19 10.27 -2.59
C GLU A 413 -14.39 9.17 -1.55
N LEU A 414 -13.37 8.86 -0.74
CA LEU A 414 -13.48 7.92 0.36
C LEU A 414 -14.22 8.53 1.55
N GLN A 415 -15.06 7.70 2.18
CA GLN A 415 -15.81 8.05 3.36
C GLN A 415 -15.32 7.26 4.57
N TYR A 416 -15.37 7.88 5.73
CA TYR A 416 -15.07 7.26 7.02
C TYR A 416 -16.01 7.81 8.08
N MET A 417 -16.84 6.93 8.63
CA MET A 417 -17.69 7.22 9.78
C MET A 417 -16.93 6.84 11.03
N ASP A 418 -16.58 7.84 11.83
CA ASP A 418 -15.93 7.61 13.10
C ASP A 418 -16.98 7.21 14.15
N ASN A 419 -17.09 5.90 14.41
CA ASN A 419 -18.07 5.32 15.34
C ASN A 419 -17.53 5.24 16.77
N HIS A 420 -16.78 6.26 17.22
CA HIS A 420 -16.16 6.29 18.54
C HIS A 420 -17.06 6.86 19.63
#